data_AF-A0A7W6RDM1-F1
#
_entry.id   AF-A0A7W6RDM1-F1
#
_cell.length_a   1.000
_cell.length_b   1.000
_cell.length_c   1.000
_cell.angle_alpha   90.00
_cell.angle_beta   90.00
_cell.angle_gamma   90.00
#
_symmetry.space_group_name_H-M   'P 1'
#
loop_
_entity.id
_entity.type
_entity.pdbx_description
1 polymer ?
#
loop_
_entity_poly.entity_id
_entity_poly.type
_entity_poly.pdbx_seq_one_letter_code
_entity_poly.pdbx_strand_id
1 'polypeptide(L)'
;MGPNARGSATARSDASVGAPEGVPRGRHDPGADPAARRSTADGPPRLAVLDTPGAGGRARHFCGDLGLSIDRDGTWHYQGSPIGRKEMVCLFASVLHRAEDGSYWMVTPVEVGRVEVADVPFLAVEMFVDGGCGRSQSISFRTNCDEVVTVDRDHPLRLEHDPVTREPRPYVRVRDGLDARLTRSVYYDLVARGVETNEAGRTLFGVWSRSLFFCLGTLDEADWTARP
;
A
#
# COMPACT_ATOMS: atom_id res chain seq x y z
N MET A 1 -38.89 38.60 30.53
CA MET A 1 -37.98 38.71 29.37
C MET A 1 -38.47 39.86 28.51
N GLY A 2 -37.91 41.06 28.72
CA GLY A 2 -38.04 42.15 27.74
C GLY A 2 -36.91 42.08 26.71
N PRO A 3 -36.64 43.15 25.95
CA PRO A 3 -37.58 44.03 25.26
C PRO A 3 -37.09 44.40 23.83
N ASN A 4 -37.82 45.33 23.20
CA ASN A 4 -37.41 46.33 22.20
C ASN A 4 -37.07 45.90 20.76
N ALA A 5 -37.66 46.43 19.69
CA ALA A 5 -38.09 47.80 19.29
C ALA A 5 -37.05 48.55 18.44
N ARG A 6 -37.58 49.14 17.36
CA ARG A 6 -37.11 50.34 16.61
C ARG A 6 -35.73 50.16 15.93
N GLY A 7 -35.51 50.60 14.70
CA GLY A 7 -36.12 51.70 13.99
C GLY A 7 -34.98 52.57 13.45
N SER A 8 -35.06 52.83 12.15
CA SER A 8 -34.57 54.05 11.49
C SER A 8 -33.06 54.31 11.43
N ALA A 9 -32.57 54.25 10.20
CA ALA A 9 -31.30 54.80 9.75
C ALA A 9 -31.22 56.32 9.95
N THR A 10 -30.04 56.82 10.33
CA THR A 10 -29.66 58.23 10.12
C THR A 10 -28.12 58.36 10.05
N ALA A 11 -27.69 59.08 9.00
CA ALA A 11 -26.61 60.09 8.97
C ALA A 11 -25.11 59.74 8.97
N ARG A 12 -24.45 60.37 7.97
CA ARG A 12 -23.17 61.13 8.00
C ARG A 12 -21.88 60.30 8.19
N SER A 13 -20.69 60.68 7.73
CA SER A 13 -20.14 61.76 6.88
C SER A 13 -18.65 61.43 6.70
N ASP A 14 -18.04 61.94 5.63
CA ASP A 14 -16.61 62.28 5.43
C ASP A 14 -15.52 61.67 6.32
N ALA A 15 -14.52 61.06 5.67
CA ALA A 15 -13.12 61.55 5.77
C ALA A 15 -12.20 60.78 4.79
N SER A 16 -11.58 61.56 3.91
CA SER A 16 -10.35 61.25 3.17
C SER A 16 -9.16 60.96 4.08
N VAL A 17 -8.19 60.19 3.57
CA VAL A 17 -6.74 60.06 3.88
C VAL A 17 -6.40 58.56 3.87
N GLY A 18 -5.41 58.01 3.19
CA GLY A 18 -4.35 58.51 2.32
C GLY A 18 -3.70 57.31 1.63
N ALA A 19 -3.05 57.52 0.49
CA ALA A 19 -2.25 56.49 -0.16
C ALA A 19 -0.97 56.23 0.64
N PRO A 20 -0.47 54.99 0.64
CA PRO A 20 0.94 54.82 0.33
C PRO A 20 1.17 53.77 -0.75
N GLU A 21 1.95 54.20 -1.74
CA GLU A 21 3.12 53.54 -2.31
C GLU A 21 3.01 52.10 -2.84
N GLY A 22 3.35 51.98 -4.12
CA GLY A 22 3.31 50.75 -4.90
C GLY A 22 4.23 49.66 -4.37
N VAL A 23 3.68 48.46 -4.30
CA VAL A 23 4.41 47.19 -4.18
C VAL A 23 4.63 46.64 -5.59
N PRO A 24 5.85 46.20 -5.95
CA PRO A 24 6.14 45.72 -7.30
C PRO A 24 5.36 44.43 -7.59
N ARG A 25 4.86 44.30 -8.82
CA ARG A 25 4.25 43.08 -9.34
C ARG A 25 5.28 41.93 -9.29
N GLY A 26 5.25 41.16 -8.21
CA GLY A 26 5.93 39.88 -8.11
C GLY A 26 5.32 38.91 -9.13
N ARG A 27 6.18 38.33 -9.96
CA ARG A 27 5.81 37.28 -10.91
C ARG A 27 5.12 36.16 -10.15
N HIS A 28 3.91 35.83 -10.59
CA HIS A 28 3.26 34.58 -10.25
C HIS A 28 4.11 33.47 -10.89
N ASP A 29 4.87 32.75 -10.09
CA ASP A 29 5.58 31.54 -10.52
C ASP A 29 4.56 30.39 -10.41
N PRO A 30 4.05 29.84 -11.52
CA PRO A 30 3.09 28.76 -11.47
C PRO A 30 3.85 27.44 -11.23
N GLY A 31 3.48 26.74 -10.17
CA GLY A 31 3.58 25.29 -10.07
C GLY A 31 4.98 24.71 -10.18
N ALA A 32 5.63 24.49 -9.03
CA ALA A 32 6.56 23.38 -8.91
C ALA A 32 5.78 22.08 -9.14
N ASP A 33 5.86 21.54 -10.34
CA ASP A 33 5.35 20.23 -10.72
C ASP A 33 5.98 19.15 -9.81
N PRO A 34 5.20 18.39 -9.02
CA PRO A 34 5.72 17.32 -8.19
C PRO A 34 6.22 16.10 -9.00
N ALA A 35 5.99 16.05 -10.32
CA ALA A 35 6.46 14.97 -11.20
C ALA A 35 7.95 15.07 -11.59
N ALA A 36 8.65 16.16 -11.24
CA ALA A 36 10.07 16.30 -11.52
C ALA A 36 10.95 15.73 -10.39
N ARG A 37 10.85 14.42 -10.13
CA ARG A 37 11.85 13.69 -9.34
C ARG A 37 12.38 12.48 -10.10
N ARG A 38 13.45 12.76 -10.85
CA ARG A 38 14.62 11.92 -11.12
C ARG A 38 14.36 10.64 -11.93
N SER A 39 14.56 10.78 -13.24
CA SER A 39 15.23 9.77 -14.04
C SER A 39 16.53 9.34 -13.34
N THR A 40 16.56 8.09 -12.86
CA THR A 40 17.81 7.40 -12.59
C THR A 40 18.16 6.63 -13.86
N ALA A 41 19.22 7.08 -14.54
CA ALA A 41 19.94 6.25 -15.48
C ALA A 41 20.60 5.11 -14.69
N ASP A 42 20.10 3.89 -14.84
CA ASP A 42 20.87 2.64 -14.96
C ASP A 42 19.88 1.53 -15.34
N GLY A 43 20.36 0.39 -15.85
CA GLY A 43 19.52 -0.77 -16.18
C GLY A 43 18.69 -1.30 -15.00
N PRO A 44 17.95 -2.41 -15.18
CA PRO A 44 17.20 -2.97 -14.06
C PRO A 44 18.17 -3.34 -12.92
N PRO A 45 17.83 -3.03 -11.67
CA PRO A 45 18.56 -3.52 -10.51
C PRO A 45 18.57 -5.07 -10.52
N ARG A 46 19.35 -5.68 -9.62
CA ARG A 46 19.49 -7.13 -9.59
C ARG A 46 18.13 -7.82 -9.44
N LEU A 47 17.74 -8.53 -10.49
CA LEU A 47 16.53 -9.33 -10.61
C LEU A 47 16.97 -10.76 -10.94
N ALA A 48 16.75 -11.71 -10.03
CA ALA A 48 17.17 -13.11 -10.23
C ALA A 48 16.58 -13.73 -11.52
N VAL A 49 15.38 -13.32 -11.93
CA VAL A 49 14.75 -13.77 -13.19
C VAL A 49 15.55 -13.38 -14.45
N LEU A 50 16.39 -12.35 -14.36
CA LEU A 50 17.24 -11.91 -15.48
C LEU A 50 18.50 -12.77 -15.65
N ASP A 51 18.87 -13.58 -14.66
CA ASP A 51 19.99 -14.53 -14.75
C ASP A 51 19.66 -15.70 -15.72
N THR A 52 18.38 -15.93 -16.00
CA THR A 52 17.92 -16.91 -16.99
C THR A 52 17.80 -16.27 -18.37
N PRO A 53 18.22 -16.94 -19.46
CA PRO A 53 18.11 -16.40 -20.81
C PRO A 53 16.67 -16.05 -21.20
N GLY A 54 16.51 -14.99 -21.99
CA GLY A 54 15.23 -14.66 -22.61
C GLY A 54 14.85 -15.62 -23.74
N ALA A 55 13.80 -15.27 -24.49
CA ALA A 55 13.31 -16.08 -25.60
C ALA A 55 14.44 -16.42 -26.61
N GLY A 56 14.61 -17.72 -26.89
CA GLY A 56 15.63 -18.20 -27.83
C GLY A 56 17.08 -17.95 -27.38
N GLY A 57 17.32 -17.79 -26.08
CA GLY A 57 18.67 -17.56 -25.53
C GLY A 57 19.17 -16.13 -25.67
N ARG A 58 18.30 -15.18 -26.05
CA ARG A 58 18.65 -13.77 -26.28
C ARG A 58 18.47 -12.93 -25.02
N ALA A 59 19.20 -11.81 -24.96
CA ALA A 59 18.99 -10.79 -23.94
C ALA A 59 17.61 -10.13 -24.13
N ARG A 60 16.96 -9.77 -23.02
CA ARG A 60 15.67 -9.08 -23.02
C ARG A 60 15.86 -7.59 -23.35
N HIS A 61 14.87 -6.99 -24.01
CA HIS A 61 14.85 -5.56 -24.28
C HIS A 61 14.43 -4.78 -23.03
N PHE A 62 15.22 -3.79 -22.65
CA PHE A 62 14.90 -2.90 -21.54
C PHE A 62 14.05 -1.73 -22.04
N CYS A 63 12.80 -1.68 -21.60
CA CYS A 63 11.82 -0.68 -22.03
C CYS A 63 11.78 0.56 -21.10
N GLY A 64 12.55 0.56 -20.01
CA GLY A 64 12.49 1.64 -19.02
C GLY A 64 11.18 1.64 -18.26
N ASP A 65 10.47 2.77 -18.25
CA ASP A 65 9.14 2.91 -17.65
C ASP A 65 8.04 2.51 -18.65
N LEU A 66 7.15 1.61 -18.23
CA LEU A 66 6.03 1.14 -19.05
C LEU A 66 4.81 2.08 -19.02
N GLY A 67 4.81 3.09 -18.15
CA GLY A 67 3.63 3.90 -17.84
C GLY A 67 2.56 3.10 -17.09
N LEU A 68 2.95 2.02 -16.42
CA LEU A 68 2.08 1.20 -15.58
C LEU A 68 2.24 1.58 -14.12
N SER A 69 1.12 1.73 -13.42
CA SER A 69 1.11 1.94 -11.97
C SER A 69 0.03 1.11 -11.28
N ILE A 70 0.27 0.80 -10.01
CA ILE A 70 -0.67 0.13 -9.11
C ILE A 70 -0.92 1.05 -7.93
N ASP A 71 -2.16 1.50 -7.80
CA ASP A 71 -2.60 2.33 -6.69
C ASP A 71 -2.74 1.50 -5.41
N ARG A 72 -2.79 2.18 -4.26
CA ARG A 72 -2.88 1.51 -2.95
C ARG A 72 -4.12 0.63 -2.81
N ASP A 73 -5.20 0.95 -3.53
CA ASP A 73 -6.43 0.15 -3.55
C ASP A 73 -6.38 -1.04 -4.51
N GLY A 74 -5.23 -1.28 -5.16
CA GLY A 74 -5.01 -2.37 -6.10
C GLY A 74 -5.49 -2.08 -7.52
N THR A 75 -5.93 -0.86 -7.83
CA THR A 75 -6.29 -0.45 -9.19
C THR A 75 -5.03 -0.33 -10.04
N TRP A 76 -5.03 -0.98 -11.19
CA TRP A 76 -3.96 -0.87 -12.18
C TRP A 76 -4.28 0.27 -13.15
N HIS A 77 -3.27 1.06 -13.49
CA HIS A 77 -3.37 2.13 -14.49
C HIS A 77 -2.36 1.92 -15.60
N TYR A 78 -2.74 2.30 -16.82
CA TYR A 78 -1.84 2.49 -17.95
C TYR A 78 -1.95 3.93 -18.44
N GLN A 79 -0.84 4.66 -18.38
CA GLN A 79 -0.78 6.09 -18.73
C GLN A 79 -1.88 6.90 -18.03
N GLY A 80 -2.09 6.63 -16.73
CA GLY A 80 -3.11 7.26 -15.88
C GLY A 80 -4.54 6.72 -16.05
N SER A 81 -4.82 5.92 -17.09
CA SER A 81 -6.15 5.35 -17.32
C SER A 81 -6.33 4.00 -16.60
N PRO A 82 -7.41 3.79 -15.83
CA PRO A 82 -7.59 2.54 -15.08
C PRO A 82 -7.87 1.35 -16.00
N ILE A 83 -7.30 0.20 -15.67
CA ILE A 83 -7.48 -1.07 -16.37
C ILE A 83 -8.55 -1.89 -15.63
N GLY A 84 -9.78 -1.88 -16.15
CA GLY A 84 -10.91 -2.56 -15.50
C GLY A 84 -11.04 -4.06 -15.80
N ARG A 85 -10.20 -4.63 -16.69
CA ARG A 85 -10.29 -6.04 -17.09
C ARG A 85 -9.43 -6.90 -16.17
N LYS A 86 -10.09 -7.65 -15.28
CA LYS A 86 -9.42 -8.47 -14.26
C LYS A 86 -8.42 -9.46 -14.86
N GLU A 87 -8.77 -10.16 -15.94
CA GLU A 87 -7.90 -11.18 -16.56
C GLU A 87 -6.59 -10.57 -17.07
N MET A 88 -6.65 -9.33 -17.57
CA MET A 88 -5.47 -8.59 -18.02
C MET A 88 -4.61 -8.16 -16.84
N VAL A 89 -5.22 -7.70 -15.75
CA VAL A 89 -4.52 -7.38 -14.50
C VAL A 89 -3.81 -8.62 -13.94
N CYS A 90 -4.49 -9.76 -13.88
CA CYS A 90 -3.88 -11.02 -13.43
C CYS A 90 -2.70 -11.44 -14.32
N LEU A 91 -2.82 -11.28 -15.64
CA LEU A 91 -1.73 -11.57 -16.58
C LEU A 91 -0.51 -10.70 -16.28
N PHE A 92 -0.69 -9.39 -16.13
CA PHE A 92 0.42 -8.49 -15.83
C PHE A 92 1.04 -8.74 -14.45
N ALA A 93 0.21 -9.02 -13.45
CA ALA A 93 0.68 -9.38 -12.12
C ALA A 93 1.48 -10.70 -12.11
N SER A 94 1.15 -11.66 -12.99
CA SER A 94 1.85 -12.95 -13.07
C SER A 94 3.33 -12.83 -13.46
N VAL A 95 3.70 -11.77 -14.18
CA VAL A 95 5.07 -11.48 -14.64
C VAL A 95 5.74 -10.37 -13.84
N LEU A 96 5.14 -9.96 -12.72
CA LEU A 96 5.70 -8.96 -11.83
C LEU A 96 6.79 -9.58 -10.96
N HIS A 97 7.87 -8.84 -10.75
CA HIS A 97 8.98 -9.18 -9.88
C HIS A 97 9.36 -7.98 -9.02
N ARG A 98 9.90 -8.27 -7.84
CA ARG A 98 10.49 -7.26 -6.96
C ARG A 98 12.00 -7.40 -6.97
N ALA A 99 12.69 -6.30 -7.21
CA ALA A 99 14.15 -6.24 -7.14
C ALA A 99 14.63 -6.09 -5.69
N GLU A 100 15.93 -6.32 -5.48
CA GLU A 100 16.57 -6.21 -4.15
C GLU A 100 16.44 -4.82 -3.52
N ASP A 101 16.39 -3.77 -4.34
CA ASP A 101 16.18 -2.38 -3.88
C ASP A 101 14.71 -2.05 -3.56
N GLY A 102 13.80 -3.01 -3.76
CA GLY A 102 12.37 -2.88 -3.51
C GLY A 102 11.54 -2.35 -4.68
N SER A 103 12.16 -2.02 -5.81
CA SER A 103 11.45 -1.59 -7.03
C SER A 103 10.74 -2.77 -7.73
N TYR A 104 9.67 -2.46 -8.48
CA TYR A 104 8.84 -3.45 -9.15
C TYR A 104 9.03 -3.42 -10.67
N TRP A 105 9.10 -4.60 -11.27
CA TRP A 105 9.42 -4.79 -12.68
C TRP A 105 8.56 -5.89 -13.27
N MET A 106 8.03 -5.66 -14.47
CA MET A 106 7.49 -6.71 -15.31
C MET A 106 8.60 -7.33 -16.14
N VAL A 107 8.71 -8.65 -16.07
CA VAL A 107 9.72 -9.41 -16.82
C VAL A 107 9.03 -10.46 -17.66
N THR A 108 9.12 -10.29 -18.97
CA THR A 108 8.64 -11.27 -19.95
C THR A 108 9.85 -11.90 -20.66
N PRO A 109 9.65 -12.93 -21.50
CA PRO A 109 10.75 -13.49 -22.29
C PRO A 109 11.41 -12.50 -23.25
N VAL A 110 10.72 -11.44 -23.64
CA VAL A 110 11.18 -10.47 -24.65
C VAL A 110 11.57 -9.14 -24.02
N GLU A 111 10.83 -8.68 -23.02
CA GLU A 111 10.89 -7.31 -22.52
C GLU A 111 10.99 -7.26 -20.99
N VAL A 112 11.62 -6.20 -20.50
CA VAL A 112 11.71 -5.82 -19.08
C VAL A 112 11.33 -4.36 -18.95
N GLY A 113 10.42 -4.05 -18.04
CA GLY A 113 10.04 -2.66 -17.78
C GLY A 113 9.54 -2.43 -16.35
N ARG A 114 9.71 -1.21 -15.88
CA ARG A 114 9.38 -0.79 -14.51
C ARG A 114 7.87 -0.58 -14.36
N VAL A 115 7.37 -0.88 -13.17
CA VAL A 115 6.00 -0.60 -12.74
C VAL A 115 6.05 0.19 -11.45
N GLU A 116 5.27 1.27 -11.35
CA GLU A 116 5.12 2.01 -10.11
C GLU A 116 4.10 1.32 -9.19
N VAL A 117 4.42 1.17 -7.91
CA VAL A 117 3.53 0.52 -6.94
C VAL A 117 3.47 1.39 -5.70
N ALA A 118 2.28 1.86 -5.36
CA ALA A 118 2.08 2.81 -4.26
C ALA A 118 2.27 2.19 -2.86
N ASP A 119 2.10 0.87 -2.74
CA ASP A 119 2.23 0.13 -1.48
C ASP A 119 2.70 -1.31 -1.76
N VAL A 120 1.80 -2.16 -2.23
CA VAL A 120 2.07 -3.55 -2.63
C VAL A 120 1.18 -3.92 -3.82
N PRO A 121 1.58 -4.89 -4.66
CA PRO A 121 0.87 -5.18 -5.91
C PRO A 121 -0.46 -5.92 -5.72
N PHE A 122 -0.66 -6.56 -4.58
CA PHE A 122 -1.82 -7.41 -4.31
C PHE A 122 -2.60 -6.94 -3.09
N LEU A 123 -3.90 -7.17 -3.11
CA LEU A 123 -4.76 -7.12 -1.94
C LEU A 123 -5.30 -8.50 -1.62
N ALA A 124 -5.18 -8.96 -0.38
CA ALA A 124 -5.88 -10.15 0.10
C ALA A 124 -7.34 -9.78 0.41
N VAL A 125 -8.25 -10.29 -0.42
CA VAL A 125 -9.67 -9.89 -0.47
C VAL A 125 -10.60 -10.94 0.13
N GLU A 126 -10.12 -12.16 0.33
CA GLU A 126 -10.89 -13.25 0.93
C GLU A 126 -9.96 -14.13 1.77
N MET A 127 -10.51 -14.71 2.84
CA MET A 127 -9.82 -15.65 3.73
C MET A 127 -10.57 -16.98 3.80
N PHE A 128 -9.83 -18.07 3.74
CA PHE A 128 -10.32 -19.43 3.97
C PHE A 128 -9.59 -20.02 5.16
N VAL A 129 -10.28 -20.89 5.89
CA VAL A 129 -9.63 -21.72 6.89
C VAL A 129 -10.00 -23.17 6.70
N ASP A 130 -8.96 -23.99 6.66
CA ASP A 130 -9.02 -25.44 6.59
C ASP A 130 -8.22 -26.07 7.74
N GLY A 131 -8.16 -27.39 7.74
CA GLY A 131 -7.45 -28.15 8.77
C GLY A 131 -8.22 -28.20 10.09
N GLY A 132 -7.58 -28.76 11.12
CA GLY A 132 -8.19 -28.90 12.44
C GLY A 132 -8.45 -27.55 13.14
N CYS A 133 -8.82 -27.60 14.40
CA CYS A 133 -9.00 -26.40 15.21
C CYS A 133 -7.71 -25.96 15.92
N GLY A 134 -7.63 -24.68 16.28
CA GLY A 134 -6.52 -24.16 17.08
C GLY A 134 -5.20 -24.15 16.33
N ARG A 135 -4.18 -24.86 16.85
CA ARG A 135 -2.80 -24.79 16.34
C ARG A 135 -2.62 -25.45 14.96
N SER A 136 -3.47 -26.43 14.62
CA SER A 136 -3.37 -27.18 13.37
C SER A 136 -4.21 -26.62 12.23
N GLN A 137 -4.92 -25.50 12.45
CA GLN A 137 -5.64 -24.82 11.37
C GLN A 137 -4.66 -24.32 10.30
N SER A 138 -5.11 -24.18 9.06
CA SER A 138 -4.37 -23.44 8.02
C SER A 138 -5.21 -22.28 7.55
N ILE A 139 -4.61 -21.09 7.56
CA ILE A 139 -5.23 -19.87 7.09
C ILE A 139 -4.70 -19.60 5.68
N SER A 140 -5.61 -19.44 4.72
CA SER A 140 -5.27 -19.09 3.35
C SER A 140 -6.00 -17.82 2.91
N PHE A 141 -5.39 -17.05 2.03
CA PHE A 141 -5.98 -15.85 1.46
C PHE A 141 -6.06 -15.96 -0.06
N ARG A 142 -7.13 -15.43 -0.65
CA ARG A 142 -7.17 -15.14 -2.09
C ARG A 142 -6.90 -13.66 -2.34
N THR A 143 -6.04 -13.37 -3.30
CA THR A 143 -5.74 -12.00 -3.72
C THR A 143 -6.77 -11.48 -4.71
N ASN A 144 -6.78 -10.16 -4.95
CA ASN A 144 -7.54 -9.53 -6.02
C ASN A 144 -7.18 -10.06 -7.43
N CYS A 145 -6.01 -10.69 -7.57
CA CYS A 145 -5.54 -11.36 -8.79
C CYS A 145 -5.75 -12.89 -8.78
N ASP A 146 -6.62 -13.40 -7.90
CA ASP A 146 -6.98 -14.82 -7.75
C ASP A 146 -5.86 -15.78 -7.33
N GLU A 147 -4.73 -15.26 -6.86
CA GLU A 147 -3.70 -16.09 -6.24
C GLU A 147 -4.14 -16.52 -4.83
N VAL A 148 -4.01 -17.81 -4.53
CA VAL A 148 -4.29 -18.36 -3.21
C VAL A 148 -2.99 -18.64 -2.49
N VAL A 149 -2.82 -18.04 -1.31
CA VAL A 149 -1.62 -18.19 -0.49
C VAL A 149 -1.98 -18.69 0.91
N THR A 150 -1.35 -19.76 1.36
CA THR A 150 -1.49 -20.28 2.71
C THR A 150 -0.42 -19.68 3.60
N VAL A 151 -0.82 -19.12 4.75
CA VAL A 151 0.11 -18.56 5.74
C VAL A 151 0.96 -19.67 6.32
N ASP A 152 2.26 -19.62 6.05
CA ASP A 152 3.24 -20.58 6.54
C ASP A 152 4.64 -19.96 6.63
N ARG A 153 5.69 -20.80 6.69
CA ARG A 153 7.06 -20.33 6.83
C ARG A 153 7.55 -19.51 5.63
N ASP A 154 7.11 -19.87 4.43
CA ASP A 154 7.54 -19.23 3.19
C ASP A 154 6.63 -18.03 2.85
N HIS A 155 5.41 -18.05 3.39
CA HIS A 155 4.39 -17.03 3.22
C HIS A 155 4.00 -16.36 4.56
N PRO A 156 4.94 -15.73 5.28
CA PRO A 156 4.65 -15.21 6.61
C PRO A 156 3.69 -14.03 6.58
N LEU A 157 2.91 -13.89 7.65
CA LEU A 157 2.21 -12.65 7.99
C LEU A 157 3.18 -11.65 8.61
N ARG A 158 3.05 -10.39 8.21
CA ARG A 158 3.78 -9.24 8.75
C ARG A 158 2.79 -8.14 9.07
N LEU A 159 2.87 -7.57 10.26
CA LEU A 159 2.07 -6.41 10.64
C LEU A 159 2.95 -5.18 10.76
N GLU A 160 2.65 -4.17 9.95
CA GLU A 160 3.20 -2.83 10.13
C GLU A 160 2.12 -1.88 10.64
N HIS A 161 2.52 -0.68 11.03
CA HIS A 161 1.60 0.38 11.41
C HIS A 161 1.89 1.59 10.55
N ASP A 162 0.85 2.31 10.11
CA ASP A 162 1.05 3.60 9.46
C ASP A 162 1.76 4.56 10.44
N PRO A 163 2.84 5.24 10.02
CA PRO A 163 3.62 6.09 10.92
C PRO A 163 2.84 7.31 11.44
N VAL A 164 1.80 7.74 10.71
CA VAL A 164 0.98 8.92 11.03
C VAL A 164 -0.30 8.51 11.74
N THR A 165 -1.12 7.64 11.12
CA THR A 165 -2.42 7.24 11.67
C THR A 165 -2.32 6.16 12.72
N ARG A 166 -1.16 5.47 12.82
CA ARG A 166 -0.94 4.29 13.67
C ARG A 166 -1.87 3.13 13.35
N GLU A 167 -2.58 3.15 12.21
CA GLU A 167 -3.47 2.07 11.81
C GLU A 167 -2.66 0.83 11.39
N PRO A 168 -3.11 -0.38 11.76
CA PRO A 168 -2.46 -1.63 11.37
C PRO A 168 -2.52 -1.85 9.85
N ARG A 169 -1.39 -2.29 9.29
CA ARG A 169 -1.19 -2.68 7.90
C ARG A 169 -0.67 -4.11 7.84
N PRO A 170 -1.58 -5.08 7.82
CA PRO A 170 -1.24 -6.49 7.66
C PRO A 170 -0.85 -6.82 6.22
N TYR A 171 0.25 -7.55 6.06
CA TYR A 171 0.73 -8.07 4.81
C TYR A 171 0.95 -9.58 4.91
N VAL A 172 0.75 -10.30 3.81
CA VAL A 172 1.15 -11.70 3.65
C VAL A 172 2.08 -11.79 2.45
N ARG A 173 3.20 -12.51 2.59
CA ARG A 173 4.10 -12.81 1.46
C ARG A 173 3.39 -13.73 0.47
N VAL A 174 3.35 -13.37 -0.80
CA VAL A 174 2.75 -14.18 -1.88
C VAL A 174 3.81 -15.05 -2.57
N ARG A 175 4.88 -14.43 -3.09
CA ARG A 175 6.04 -15.10 -3.71
C ARG A 175 7.16 -14.11 -3.96
N ASP A 176 8.41 -14.55 -4.09
CA ASP A 176 9.52 -13.75 -4.65
C ASP A 176 9.62 -12.29 -4.14
N GLY A 177 9.32 -12.07 -2.86
CA GLY A 177 9.31 -10.73 -2.23
C GLY A 177 8.07 -9.87 -2.53
N LEU A 178 7.13 -10.32 -3.35
CA LEU A 178 5.83 -9.72 -3.55
C LEU A 178 4.90 -10.05 -2.39
N ASP A 179 4.34 -9.01 -1.79
CA ASP A 179 3.41 -9.12 -0.68
C ASP A 179 1.99 -8.75 -1.15
N ALA A 180 0.99 -9.24 -0.41
CA ALA A 180 -0.40 -8.79 -0.48
C ALA A 180 -0.79 -8.10 0.81
N ARG A 181 -1.41 -6.92 0.73
CA ARG A 181 -1.98 -6.25 1.90
C ARG A 181 -3.36 -6.81 2.18
N LEU A 182 -3.65 -7.21 3.41
CA LEU A 182 -5.00 -7.66 3.75
C LEU A 182 -5.93 -6.46 3.73
N THR A 183 -7.08 -6.63 3.08
CA THR A 183 -8.16 -5.66 3.19
C THR A 183 -8.64 -5.58 4.63
N ARG A 184 -9.29 -4.46 4.98
CA ARG A 184 -9.80 -4.25 6.33
C ARG A 184 -10.77 -5.34 6.78
N SER A 185 -11.64 -5.82 5.87
CA SER A 185 -12.55 -6.93 6.16
C SER A 185 -11.79 -8.20 6.50
N VAL A 186 -10.86 -8.61 5.63
CA VAL A 186 -10.05 -9.83 5.82
C VAL A 186 -9.20 -9.75 7.09
N TYR A 187 -8.66 -8.57 7.41
CA TYR A 187 -7.92 -8.37 8.65
C TYR A 187 -8.81 -8.56 9.89
N TYR A 188 -10.05 -8.06 9.87
CA TYR A 188 -10.96 -8.28 10.99
C TYR A 188 -11.36 -9.74 11.14
N ASP A 189 -11.59 -10.45 10.04
CA ASP A 189 -11.84 -11.89 10.07
C ASP A 189 -10.64 -12.65 10.65
N LEU A 190 -9.42 -12.22 10.33
CA LEU A 190 -8.18 -12.78 10.88
C LEU A 190 -8.07 -12.53 12.39
N VAL A 191 -8.29 -11.28 12.83
CA VAL A 191 -8.22 -10.87 14.25
C VAL A 191 -9.28 -11.61 15.07
N ALA A 192 -10.49 -11.83 14.55
CA ALA A 192 -11.53 -12.59 15.25
C ALA A 192 -11.12 -14.04 15.59
N ARG A 193 -10.06 -14.55 14.96
CA ARG A 193 -9.52 -15.90 15.15
C ARG A 193 -8.21 -15.89 15.94
N GLY A 194 -7.76 -14.70 16.33
CA GLY A 194 -6.56 -14.53 17.13
C GLY A 194 -6.71 -15.16 18.50
N VAL A 195 -5.58 -15.66 19.00
CA VAL A 195 -5.44 -16.20 20.34
C VAL A 195 -4.31 -15.49 21.05
N GLU A 196 -4.41 -15.47 22.36
CA GLU A 196 -3.35 -14.96 23.22
C GLU A 196 -2.35 -16.07 23.52
N THR A 197 -1.08 -15.72 23.61
CA THR A 197 0.01 -16.61 24.01
C THR A 197 0.97 -15.84 24.89
N ASN A 198 1.31 -16.44 26.03
CA ASN A 198 2.29 -15.86 26.95
C ASN A 198 3.69 -16.37 26.57
N GLU A 199 4.53 -15.47 26.07
CA GLU A 199 5.92 -15.76 25.71
C GLU A 199 6.86 -14.77 26.39
N ALA A 200 7.82 -15.30 27.15
CA ALA A 200 8.85 -14.52 27.84
C ALA A 200 8.29 -13.37 28.73
N GLY A 201 7.15 -13.62 29.38
CA GLY A 201 6.51 -12.64 30.29
C GLY A 201 5.71 -11.54 29.60
N ARG A 202 5.49 -11.64 28.28
CA ARG A 202 4.64 -10.74 27.50
C ARG A 202 3.44 -11.48 26.95
N THR A 203 2.29 -10.81 26.88
CA THR A 203 1.10 -11.37 26.25
C THR A 203 1.08 -10.99 24.78
N LEU A 204 1.33 -11.98 23.92
CA LEU A 204 1.28 -11.83 22.47
C LEU A 204 -0.10 -12.20 21.96
N PHE A 205 -0.62 -11.40 21.04
CA PHE A 205 -1.83 -11.69 20.28
C PHE A 205 -1.45 -12.08 18.86
N GLY A 206 -2.01 -13.18 18.36
CA GLY A 206 -1.66 -13.66 17.03
C GLY A 206 -2.51 -14.83 16.58
N VAL A 207 -2.20 -15.39 15.42
CA VAL A 207 -2.95 -16.50 14.83
C VAL A 207 -2.04 -17.71 14.64
N TRP A 208 -2.63 -18.90 14.73
CA TRP A 208 -1.96 -20.12 14.31
C TRP A 208 -2.29 -20.44 12.86
N SER A 209 -1.28 -20.83 12.10
CA SER A 209 -1.45 -21.45 10.78
C SER A 209 -0.37 -22.50 10.57
N ARG A 210 -0.75 -23.72 10.20
CA ARG A 210 0.15 -24.87 9.99
C ARG A 210 1.12 -25.09 11.16
N SER A 211 0.61 -25.02 12.40
CA SER A 211 1.39 -25.16 13.64
C SER A 211 2.46 -24.09 13.88
N LEU A 212 2.42 -22.98 13.12
CA LEU A 212 3.24 -21.80 13.33
C LEU A 212 2.39 -20.66 13.90
N PHE A 213 2.96 -19.90 14.84
CA PHE A 213 2.32 -18.72 15.41
C PHE A 213 2.79 -17.45 14.70
N PHE A 214 1.84 -16.64 14.26
CA PHE A 214 2.10 -15.36 13.62
C PHE A 214 1.56 -14.25 14.50
N CYS A 215 2.49 -13.48 15.08
CA CYS A 215 2.17 -12.39 16.00
C CYS A 215 1.54 -11.20 15.25
N LEU A 216 0.40 -10.73 15.76
CA LEU A 216 -0.33 -9.54 15.30
C LEU A 216 -0.19 -8.37 16.30
N GLY A 217 0.47 -8.55 17.43
CA GLY A 217 0.71 -7.47 18.38
C GLY A 217 0.97 -7.96 19.80
N THR A 218 1.34 -7.02 20.66
CA THR A 218 1.47 -7.18 22.11
C THR A 218 0.21 -6.64 22.79
N LEU A 219 -0.22 -7.28 23.87
CA LEU A 219 -1.34 -6.83 24.71
C LEU A 219 -0.88 -6.30 26.07
N ASP A 220 0.42 -5.99 26.20
CA ASP A 220 0.96 -5.46 27.44
C ASP A 220 0.39 -4.04 27.72
N GLU A 221 0.06 -3.74 28.98
CA GLU A 221 -0.60 -2.50 29.48
C GLU A 221 0.01 -1.17 28.96
N ALA A 222 1.27 -1.17 28.53
CA ALA A 222 1.96 -0.01 27.99
C ALA A 222 1.42 0.47 26.62
N ASP A 223 0.79 -0.42 25.84
CA ASP A 223 0.23 -0.06 24.53
C ASP A 223 -1.16 0.61 24.64
N TRP A 224 -1.89 0.36 25.74
CA TRP A 224 -3.21 0.96 25.98
C TRP A 224 -3.14 2.38 26.56
N THR A 225 -2.13 2.65 27.41
CA THR A 225 -1.95 3.95 28.09
C THR A 225 -1.29 5.03 27.22
N ALA A 226 -0.84 4.71 26.02
CA ALA A 226 -0.22 5.66 25.08
C ALA A 226 -1.20 6.29 24.08
N ARG A 227 -2.51 6.11 24.25
CA ARG A 227 -3.54 6.77 23.42
C ARG A 227 -4.07 8.03 24.14
N PRO A 228 -4.02 9.22 23.51
CA PRO A 228 -4.60 10.44 24.07
C PRO A 228 -6.13 10.38 24.15
#